data_AF-A0A2N0XAQ6-F1
#
_entry.id   AF-A0A2N0XAQ6-F1
#
_cell.length_a   1.000
_cell.length_b   1.000
_cell.length_c   1.000
_cell.angle_alpha   90.00
_cell.angle_beta   90.00
_cell.angle_gamma   90.00
#
_symmetry.space_group_name_H-M   'P 1'
#
loop_
_entity.id
_entity.type
_entity.pdbx_description
1 polymer ?
#
loop_
_entity_poly.entity_id
_entity_poly.type
_entity_poly.pdbx_seq_one_letter_code
_entity_poly.pdbx_strand_id
1 'polypeptide(L)'
;MIVKILKIIAVIAFLLTQGISQHDTLNIGIIFMSLYQFISDILNPEYGILWEGLGMVFLIGTFIVFLSCKGYKERYLLIFCFISLFIALIFLTGVYDPNNYKRINSWFILPSLLFIVSSILSLILVFRNEIE
;
A
#
# COMPACT_ATOMS: atom_id res chain seq x y z
N MET A 1 18.44 6.40 -10.19
CA MET A 1 18.48 4.94 -9.86
C MET A 1 18.04 4.68 -8.41
N ILE A 2 18.63 5.37 -7.42
CA ILE A 2 18.32 5.19 -5.99
C ILE A 2 16.82 5.37 -5.66
N VAL A 3 16.18 6.45 -6.15
CA VAL A 3 14.74 6.69 -5.94
C VAL A 3 13.88 5.51 -6.38
N LYS A 4 14.21 4.87 -7.51
CA LYS A 4 13.48 3.71 -8.03
C LYS A 4 13.62 2.51 -7.08
N ILE A 5 14.82 2.28 -6.55
CA ILE A 5 15.08 1.19 -5.59
C ILE A 5 14.28 1.41 -4.31
N LEU A 6 14.29 2.63 -3.75
CA LEU A 6 13.51 2.96 -2.56
C LEU A 6 12.01 2.71 -2.75
N LYS A 7 11.47 3.06 -3.91
CA LYS A 7 10.06 2.81 -4.21
C LYS A 7 9.73 1.33 -4.33
N ILE A 8 10.61 0.53 -4.95
CA ILE A 8 10.43 -0.93 -5.01
C ILE A 8 10.46 -1.52 -3.60
N ILE A 9 11.41 -1.10 -2.76
CA ILE A 9 11.48 -1.51 -1.35
C ILE A 9 10.18 -1.13 -0.62
N ALA A 10 9.66 0.09 -0.84
CA ALA A 10 8.41 0.53 -0.24
C ALA A 10 7.24 -0.38 -0.63
N VAL A 11 7.08 -0.69 -1.93
CA VAL A 11 5.99 -1.56 -2.40
C VAL A 11 6.13 -2.98 -1.83
N ILE A 12 7.34 -3.55 -1.84
CA ILE A 12 7.57 -4.88 -1.27
C ILE A 12 7.26 -4.89 0.23
N ALA A 13 7.73 -3.88 0.98
CA ALA A 13 7.47 -3.74 2.40
C ALA A 13 5.97 -3.60 2.70
N PHE A 14 5.24 -2.82 1.89
CA PHE A 14 3.80 -2.70 2.00
C PHE A 14 3.11 -4.06 1.79
N LEU A 15 3.46 -4.80 0.74
CA LEU A 15 2.86 -6.10 0.41
C LEU A 15 3.13 -7.16 1.48
N LEU A 16 4.31 -7.09 2.12
CA LEU A 16 4.73 -7.99 3.20
C LEU A 16 4.26 -7.54 4.58
N THR A 17 3.57 -6.40 4.70
CA THR A 17 3.01 -6.01 6.00
C THR A 17 1.89 -6.96 6.38
N GLN A 18 1.98 -7.53 7.58
CA GLN A 18 0.95 -8.38 8.16
C GLN A 18 -0.14 -7.54 8.81
N GLY A 19 -1.40 -7.87 8.53
CA GLY A 19 -2.53 -7.28 9.25
C GLY A 19 -2.54 -7.69 10.72
N ILE A 20 -3.10 -6.83 11.57
CA ILE A 20 -3.29 -7.08 13.01
C ILE A 20 -4.74 -7.44 13.36
N SER A 21 -5.58 -7.62 12.35
CA SER A 21 -6.95 -8.10 12.47
C SER A 21 -6.98 -9.60 12.82
N GLN A 22 -8.16 -10.21 12.97
CA GLN A 22 -8.30 -11.60 13.47
C GLN A 22 -7.56 -12.67 12.66
N HIS A 23 -7.24 -12.40 11.39
CA HIS A 23 -6.69 -13.40 10.47
C HIS A 23 -5.23 -13.20 10.09
N ASP A 24 -4.48 -12.30 10.75
CA ASP A 24 -3.01 -12.22 10.65
C ASP A 24 -2.48 -12.32 9.21
N THR A 25 -3.22 -11.78 8.24
CA THR A 25 -3.01 -12.01 6.81
C THR A 25 -2.09 -10.94 6.24
N LEU A 26 -1.15 -11.33 5.37
CA LEU A 26 -0.32 -10.37 4.64
C LEU A 26 -1.17 -9.54 3.67
N ASN A 27 -0.83 -8.26 3.51
CA ASN A 27 -1.52 -7.37 2.56
C ASN A 27 -1.62 -7.96 1.15
N ILE A 28 -0.57 -8.63 0.67
CA ILE A 28 -0.62 -9.33 -0.63
C ILE A 28 -1.72 -10.39 -0.70
N GLY A 29 -1.92 -11.15 0.37
CA GLY A 29 -2.98 -12.16 0.46
C GLY A 29 -4.37 -11.53 0.46
N ILE A 30 -4.54 -10.43 1.20
CA ILE A 30 -5.80 -9.66 1.24
C ILE A 30 -6.12 -9.13 -0.17
N ILE A 31 -5.13 -8.53 -0.85
CA ILE A 31 -5.30 -8.00 -2.21
C ILE A 31 -5.76 -9.10 -3.18
N PHE A 32 -5.11 -10.26 -3.17
CA PHE A 32 -5.49 -11.36 -4.07
C PHE A 32 -6.86 -11.93 -3.74
N MET A 33 -7.20 -12.11 -2.46
CA MET A 33 -8.52 -12.60 -2.05
C MET A 33 -9.64 -11.65 -2.46
N SER A 34 -9.48 -10.34 -2.19
CA SER A 34 -10.47 -9.34 -2.57
C SER A 34 -10.61 -9.19 -4.10
N LEU A 35 -9.53 -9.34 -4.87
CA LEU A 35 -9.62 -9.36 -6.34
C LEU A 35 -10.30 -10.61 -6.87
N TYR A 36 -10.01 -11.77 -6.30
CA TYR A 36 -10.68 -13.02 -6.67
C TYR A 36 -12.19 -12.92 -6.41
N GLN A 37 -12.57 -12.45 -5.23
CA GLN A 37 -13.96 -12.24 -4.86
C GLN A 37 -14.65 -11.26 -5.81
N PHE A 38 -13.99 -10.14 -6.14
CA PHE A 38 -14.55 -9.17 -7.08
C PHE A 38 -14.76 -9.72 -8.49
N ILE A 39 -13.84 -10.52 -9.02
CA ILE A 39 -14.03 -11.20 -10.31
C ILE A 39 -15.18 -12.20 -10.22
N SER A 40 -15.26 -12.96 -9.12
CA SER A 40 -16.35 -13.91 -8.88
C SER A 40 -17.70 -13.21 -8.82
N ASP A 41 -17.81 -12.09 -8.12
CA ASP A 41 -19.05 -11.32 -7.95
C ASP A 41 -19.48 -10.64 -9.26
N ILE A 42 -18.54 -10.22 -10.12
CA ILE A 42 -18.87 -9.74 -11.48
C ILE A 42 -19.49 -10.86 -12.34
N LEU A 43 -18.96 -12.09 -12.21
CA LEU A 43 -19.41 -13.23 -13.00
C LEU A 43 -20.70 -13.85 -12.42
N ASN A 44 -20.90 -13.78 -11.11
CA ASN A 44 -22.05 -14.33 -10.38
C ASN A 44 -22.54 -13.31 -9.34
N PRO A 45 -23.38 -12.32 -9.71
CA PRO A 45 -23.70 -11.15 -8.89
C PRO A 45 -24.67 -11.43 -7.71
N GLU A 46 -24.68 -12.65 -7.15
CA GLU A 46 -25.52 -13.01 -6.01
C GLU A 46 -25.07 -12.35 -4.70
N TYR A 47 -23.78 -11.98 -4.59
CA TYR A 47 -23.16 -11.42 -3.40
C TYR A 47 -22.62 -10.02 -3.70
N GLY A 48 -23.27 -8.98 -3.21
CA GLY A 48 -23.03 -7.57 -3.59
C GLY A 48 -21.76 -6.90 -3.04
N ILE A 49 -20.62 -7.60 -2.93
CA ILE A 49 -19.38 -7.07 -2.31
C ILE A 49 -18.38 -6.56 -3.38
N LEU A 50 -18.88 -5.75 -4.32
CA LEU A 50 -18.07 -5.20 -5.41
C LEU A 50 -17.05 -4.14 -4.95
N TRP A 51 -17.31 -3.46 -3.84
CA TRP A 51 -16.56 -2.26 -3.43
C TRP A 51 -15.15 -2.57 -2.93
N GLU A 52 -14.95 -3.67 -2.21
CA GLU A 52 -13.66 -4.02 -1.63
C GLU A 52 -12.64 -4.36 -2.72
N GLY A 53 -13.01 -5.17 -3.70
CA GLY A 53 -12.11 -5.49 -4.80
C GLY A 53 -11.94 -4.36 -5.81
N LEU A 54 -12.94 -3.49 -6.01
CA LEU A 54 -12.72 -2.26 -6.77
C LEU A 54 -11.65 -1.38 -6.12
N GLY A 55 -11.64 -1.29 -4.78
CA GLY A 55 -10.57 -0.65 -4.01
C GLY A 55 -9.19 -1.25 -4.30
N MET A 56 -9.09 -2.58 -4.44
CA MET A 56 -7.82 -3.24 -4.79
C MET A 56 -7.34 -2.91 -6.20
N VAL A 57 -8.25 -2.74 -7.17
CA VAL A 57 -7.88 -2.29 -8.52
C VAL A 57 -7.25 -0.89 -8.48
N PHE A 58 -7.84 0.04 -7.72
CA PHE A 58 -7.27 1.37 -7.51
C PHE A 58 -5.94 1.33 -6.75
N LEU A 59 -5.80 0.42 -5.78
CA LEU A 59 -4.54 0.22 -5.07
C LEU A 59 -3.42 -0.24 -6.01
N ILE A 60 -3.71 -1.20 -6.90
CA ILE A 60 -2.76 -1.65 -7.92
C ILE A 60 -2.38 -0.50 -8.85
N GLY A 61 -3.36 0.28 -9.33
CA GLY A 61 -3.11 1.49 -10.10
C GLY A 61 -2.18 2.46 -9.37
N THR A 62 -2.40 2.64 -8.06
CA THR A 62 -1.56 3.50 -7.20
C THR A 62 -0.13 2.98 -7.11
N PHE A 63 0.11 1.66 -6.99
CA PHE A 63 1.47 1.10 -7.05
C PHE A 63 2.15 1.40 -8.37
N ILE A 64 1.44 1.20 -9.49
CA ILE A 64 1.96 1.44 -10.84
C ILE A 64 2.37 2.91 -10.99
N VAL A 65 1.49 3.84 -10.60
CA VAL A 65 1.77 5.28 -10.68
C VAL A 65 2.94 5.66 -9.75
N PHE A 66 2.93 5.19 -8.49
CA PHE A 66 3.99 5.45 -7.53
C PHE A 66 5.37 5.04 -8.06
N LEU A 67 5.47 3.85 -8.66
CA LEU A 67 6.69 3.32 -9.28
C LEU A 67 7.07 4.05 -10.57
N SER A 68 6.09 4.58 -11.30
CA SER A 68 6.29 5.25 -12.59
C SER A 68 6.72 6.71 -12.47
N CYS A 69 6.42 7.39 -11.36
CA CYS A 69 6.88 8.78 -11.14
C CYS A 69 8.43 8.82 -11.11
N LYS A 70 9.04 9.62 -11.98
CA LYS A 70 10.50 9.62 -12.21
C LYS A 70 11.20 10.89 -11.73
N GLY A 71 10.51 12.03 -11.67
CA GLY A 71 11.17 13.31 -11.47
C GLY A 71 10.37 14.36 -10.71
N TYR A 72 11.01 15.50 -10.47
CA TYR A 72 10.47 16.61 -9.67
C TYR A 72 9.12 17.15 -10.17
N LYS A 73 8.89 17.12 -11.50
CA LYS A 73 7.61 17.53 -12.10
C LYS A 73 6.41 16.74 -11.57
N GLU A 74 6.63 15.50 -11.13
CA GLU A 74 5.59 14.59 -10.65
C GLU A 74 5.56 14.48 -9.12
N ARG A 75 6.27 15.36 -8.40
CA ARG A 75 6.42 15.28 -6.94
C ARG A 75 5.10 15.28 -6.17
N TYR A 76 4.12 16.08 -6.60
CA TYR A 76 2.80 16.12 -5.95
C TYR A 76 1.99 14.86 -6.22
N LEU A 77 2.13 14.27 -7.42
CA LEU A 77 1.55 12.97 -7.73
C LEU A 77 2.20 11.86 -6.88
N LEU A 78 3.51 11.95 -6.66
CA LEU A 78 4.23 11.02 -5.78
C LEU A 78 3.78 11.15 -4.32
N ILE A 79 3.58 12.38 -3.82
CA ILE A 79 3.01 12.64 -2.49
C ILE A 79 1.60 12.05 -2.40
N PHE A 80 0.76 12.30 -3.40
CA PHE A 80 -0.60 11.77 -3.44
C PHE A 80 -0.61 10.24 -3.40
N CYS A 81 0.27 9.58 -4.16
CA CYS A 81 0.42 8.13 -4.11
C CYS A 81 0.87 7.65 -2.73
N PHE A 82 1.85 8.31 -2.12
CA PHE A 82 2.30 7.96 -0.76
C PHE A 82 1.16 8.06 0.26
N ILE A 83 0.41 9.17 0.27
CA ILE A 83 -0.73 9.36 1.18
C ILE A 83 -1.79 8.28 0.94
N SER A 84 -2.11 8.00 -0.33
CA SER A 84 -3.10 6.98 -0.69
C SER A 84 -2.67 5.58 -0.23
N LEU A 85 -1.41 5.20 -0.44
CA LEU A 85 -0.86 3.94 0.05
C LEU A 85 -0.82 3.89 1.58
N PHE A 86 -0.48 5.00 2.25
CA PHE A 86 -0.48 5.05 3.71
C PHE A 86 -1.87 4.86 4.29
N ILE A 87 -2.90 5.48 3.69
CA ILE A 87 -4.30 5.25 4.06
C ILE A 87 -4.68 3.79 3.83
N ALA A 88 -4.35 3.23 2.67
CA ALA A 88 -4.62 1.83 2.37
C ALA A 88 -3.96 0.88 3.38
N LEU A 89 -2.73 1.17 3.82
CA LEU A 89 -2.03 0.41 4.86
C LEU A 89 -2.85 0.34 6.14
N ILE A 90 -3.41 1.47 6.57
CA ILE A 90 -4.21 1.56 7.80
C ILE A 90 -5.45 0.67 7.72
N PHE A 91 -6.16 0.72 6.58
CA PHE A 91 -7.38 -0.06 6.37
C PHE A 91 -7.10 -1.56 6.23
N LEU A 92 -6.15 -1.94 5.36
CA LEU A 92 -5.80 -3.33 5.09
C LEU A 92 -5.29 -4.05 6.35
N THR A 93 -4.56 -3.34 7.21
CA THR A 93 -3.99 -3.96 8.42
C THR A 93 -4.96 -3.97 9.60
N GLY A 94 -6.06 -3.19 9.55
CA GLY A 94 -7.01 -3.08 10.65
C GLY A 94 -6.47 -2.28 11.85
N VAL A 95 -5.40 -1.49 11.67
CA VAL A 95 -4.79 -0.69 12.74
C VAL A 95 -5.63 0.51 13.16
N TYR A 96 -6.72 0.81 12.46
CA TYR A 96 -7.68 1.81 12.91
C TYR A 96 -8.54 1.34 14.09
N ASP A 97 -8.64 0.02 14.34
CA ASP A 97 -9.45 -0.55 15.42
C ASP A 97 -8.60 -0.82 16.67
N PRO A 98 -8.86 -0.11 17.80
CA PRO A 98 -8.13 -0.29 19.05
C PRO A 98 -8.17 -1.71 19.62
N ASN A 99 -9.20 -2.49 19.29
CA ASN A 99 -9.32 -3.88 19.75
C ASN A 99 -8.20 -4.78 19.20
N ASN A 100 -7.59 -4.40 18.08
CA ASN A 100 -6.53 -5.14 17.43
C ASN A 100 -5.13 -4.86 18.02
N TYR A 101 -4.96 -3.84 18.88
CA TYR A 101 -3.63 -3.38 19.30
C TYR A 101 -2.86 -4.42 20.12
N LYS A 102 -3.56 -5.35 20.77
CA LYS A 102 -2.94 -6.48 21.48
C LYS A 102 -2.20 -7.45 20.54
N ARG A 103 -2.48 -7.40 19.22
CA ARG A 103 -1.87 -8.27 18.19
C ARG A 103 -0.73 -7.59 17.44
N ILE A 104 -0.38 -6.35 17.79
CA ILE A 104 0.78 -5.68 17.20
C ILE A 104 2.04 -6.49 17.49
N ASN A 105 2.73 -6.89 16.43
CA ASN A 105 3.93 -7.70 16.49
C ASN A 105 5.02 -7.13 15.57
N SER A 106 6.21 -7.73 15.59
CA SER A 106 7.34 -7.31 14.74
C SER A 106 7.07 -7.43 13.24
N TRP A 107 6.21 -8.37 12.83
CA TRP A 107 5.82 -8.58 11.42
C TRP A 107 4.88 -7.51 10.88
N PHE A 108 4.19 -6.78 11.75
CA PHE A 108 3.52 -5.52 11.39
C PHE A 108 4.49 -4.34 11.45
N ILE A 109 5.25 -4.19 12.56
CA ILE A 109 6.07 -3.00 12.82
C ILE A 109 7.21 -2.85 11.80
N LEU A 110 7.98 -3.91 11.53
CA LEU A 110 9.17 -3.80 10.68
C LEU A 110 8.81 -3.47 9.22
N PRO A 111 7.86 -4.16 8.57
CA PRO A 111 7.51 -3.84 7.19
C PRO A 111 6.79 -2.50 7.05
N SER A 112 5.93 -2.12 8.00
CA SER A 112 5.25 -0.82 7.98
C SER A 112 6.25 0.34 8.12
N LEU A 113 7.19 0.26 9.06
CA LEU A 113 8.26 1.26 9.18
C LEU A 113 9.14 1.31 7.93
N LEU A 114 9.50 0.17 7.37
CA LEU A 114 10.31 0.11 6.15
C LEU A 114 9.57 0.77 4.98
N PHE A 115 8.27 0.54 4.83
CA PHE A 115 7.42 1.22 3.85
C PHE A 115 7.41 2.74 4.06
N ILE A 116 7.19 3.21 5.29
CA ILE A 116 7.12 4.64 5.61
C ILE A 116 8.47 5.32 5.32
N VAL A 117 9.56 4.78 5.87
CA VAL A 117 10.90 5.37 5.75
C VAL A 117 11.37 5.39 4.30
N SER A 118 11.22 4.28 3.56
CA SER A 118 11.62 4.23 2.15
C SER A 118 10.78 5.18 1.28
N SER A 119 9.49 5.34 1.56
CA SER A 119 8.62 6.29 0.87
C SER A 119 9.03 7.74 1.14
N ILE A 120 9.27 8.10 2.40
CA ILE A 120 9.72 9.46 2.79
C ILE A 120 11.09 9.77 2.18
N LEU A 121 12.05 8.84 2.23
CA LEU A 121 13.35 9.03 1.59
C LEU A 121 13.22 9.22 0.07
N SER A 122 12.32 8.47 -0.58
CA SER A 122 12.07 8.64 -2.02
C SER A 122 11.53 10.03 -2.36
N LEU A 123 10.65 10.57 -1.50
CA LEU A 123 10.11 11.93 -1.64
C LEU A 123 11.21 12.97 -1.45
N ILE A 124 11.98 12.89 -0.36
CA ILE A 124 13.07 13.84 -0.07
C ILE A 124 14.05 13.91 -1.24
N LEU A 125 14.46 12.77 -1.79
CA LEU A 125 15.37 12.73 -2.94
C LEU A 125 14.76 13.34 -4.21
N VAL A 126 13.47 13.12 -4.46
CA VAL A 126 12.79 13.74 -5.61
C VAL A 126 12.74 15.25 -5.47
N PHE A 127 12.48 15.78 -4.27
CA PHE A 127 12.51 17.22 -3.99
C PHE A 127 13.92 17.81 -4.04
N ARG A 128 14.92 17.10 -3.52
CA ARG A 128 16.32 17.57 -3.51
C ARG A 128 16.90 17.70 -4.91
N ASN A 129 16.54 16.80 -5.83
CA ASN A 129 16.99 16.83 -7.22
C ASN A 129 16.45 18.02 -8.05
N GLU A 130 15.70 18.95 -7.46
CA GLU A 130 15.40 20.27 -8.07
C GLU A 130 16.57 21.25 -7.94
N ILE A 131 17.39 21.08 -6.90
CA ILE A 131 18.41 22.07 -6.49
C ILE A 131 19.74 21.85 -7.25
N GLU A 132 19.87 20.75 -7.97
CA GLU A 132 20.98 20.43 -8.90
C GLU A 132 20.54 20.59 -10.36
#